data_AF-A0A927V157-F1
#
_entry.id   AF-A0A927V157-F1
#
_cell.length_a   1.000
_cell.length_b   1.000
_cell.length_c   1.000
_cell.angle_alpha   90.00
_cell.angle_beta   90.00
_cell.angle_gamma   90.00
#
_symmetry.space_group_name_H-M   'P 1'
#
loop_
_entity.id
_entity.type
_entity.pdbx_description
1 polymer ?
#
loop_
_entity_poly.entity_id
_entity_poly.type
_entity_poly.pdbx_seq_one_letter_code
_entity_poly.pdbx_strand_id
1 'polypeptide(L)'
;MRLTFIIFTLVYIMDLVGIFIVDKGIMTFAYIGGSILLLLPTLIVNILKKEGSYIKYINVICATIFVMLMCTTLTFHVVVLYVYSIAIASLYFSKKLNIMATIFTVISVSVGQILAHALQTLPDDNFPVMQDVIVYSVIPRALVVIAIAAIFTMLCSRTASLLSNLMGAEEQKEILGRMQKMQEKATETSQAMSEMVAELSDITDTSLQSNQSIVKETERLLVGTTENTEAVETVNNRIQNITEQLEDLSEMNHKTANLTDRIEENIQENQNRMNEATANMAAINKSTGECKEIITSLGEESKEIIGIVHTITDISNQTNILALNASIEAARAGEHGRGFAVVAEEIQKLAEQTKTAVENIGNIVNEVVKNTEHAVIAMEQSATNAHNGMESISKANESTKLITSSNIELT
;
A
#
# COMPACT_ATOMS: atom_id res chain seq x y z
N MET A 1 -13.41 39.17 79.94
CA MET A 1 -12.89 38.29 81.01
C MET A 1 -11.63 38.83 81.67
N ARG A 2 -10.58 39.26 80.93
CA ARG A 2 -9.34 39.81 81.53
C ARG A 2 -9.55 40.99 82.49
N LEU A 3 -10.44 41.93 82.15
CA LEU A 3 -10.76 43.07 83.01
C LEU A 3 -11.46 42.65 84.32
N THR A 4 -12.35 41.65 84.26
CA THR A 4 -13.09 41.15 85.42
C THR A 4 -12.16 40.46 86.43
N PHE A 5 -11.20 39.70 85.93
CA PHE A 5 -10.17 39.07 86.76
C PHE A 5 -9.36 40.12 87.54
N ILE A 6 -8.92 41.18 86.86
CA ILE A 6 -8.16 42.29 87.49
C ILE A 6 -8.96 42.95 88.60
N ILE A 7 -10.22 43.29 88.34
CA ILE A 7 -11.11 43.91 89.33
C ILE A 7 -11.30 42.98 90.54
N PHE A 8 -11.45 41.68 90.30
CA PHE A 8 -11.66 40.70 91.35
C PHE A 8 -10.40 40.47 92.22
N THR A 9 -9.21 40.46 91.61
CA THR A 9 -7.93 40.49 92.33
C THR A 9 -7.80 41.72 93.21
N LEU A 10 -8.30 42.87 92.75
CA LEU A 10 -8.28 44.12 93.51
C LEU A 10 -9.20 44.05 94.75
N VAL A 11 -10.39 43.43 94.63
CA VAL A 11 -11.30 43.19 95.76
C VAL A 11 -10.65 42.29 96.82
N TYR A 12 -9.93 41.24 96.41
CA TYR A 12 -9.18 40.38 97.34
C TYR A 12 -8.07 41.13 98.09
N ILE A 13 -7.35 42.02 97.39
CA ILE A 13 -6.33 42.87 98.02
C ILE A 13 -6.96 43.85 99.03
N MET A 14 -8.14 44.40 98.74
CA MET A 14 -8.84 45.30 99.67
C MET A 14 -9.30 44.58 100.95
N ASP A 15 -9.69 43.31 100.86
CA ASP A 15 -10.01 42.46 102.01
C ASP A 15 -8.77 42.18 102.88
N LEU A 16 -7.61 41.91 102.26
CA LEU A 16 -6.32 41.74 102.97
C LEU A 16 -5.88 42.98 103.76
N VAL A 17 -6.23 44.18 103.27
CA VAL A 17 -5.93 45.48 103.91
C VAL A 17 -6.95 45.82 105.01
N GLY A 18 -7.99 44.99 105.19
CA GLY A 18 -8.99 45.13 106.25
C GLY A 18 -10.15 46.08 105.92
N ILE A 19 -10.36 46.40 104.63
CA ILE A 19 -11.49 47.25 104.19
C ILE A 19 -12.79 46.45 104.16
N PHE A 20 -12.72 45.17 103.80
CA PHE A 20 -13.81 44.22 103.95
C PHE A 20 -13.53 43.36 105.20
N ILE A 21 -14.54 43.16 106.05
CA ILE A 21 -14.42 42.38 107.29
C ILE A 21 -14.91 40.96 107.01
N VAL A 22 -14.23 40.24 106.12
CA VAL A 22 -14.54 38.84 105.79
C VAL A 22 -13.47 37.93 106.38
N ASP A 23 -13.84 36.70 106.75
CA ASP A 23 -12.86 35.70 107.16
C ASP A 23 -11.86 35.43 106.03
N LYS A 24 -10.56 35.51 106.36
CA LYS A 24 -9.46 35.39 105.40
C LYS A 24 -9.48 34.04 104.69
N GLY A 25 -9.86 32.95 105.36
CA GLY A 25 -9.93 31.63 104.75
C GLY A 25 -11.04 31.53 103.72
N ILE A 26 -12.23 32.06 104.04
CA ILE A 26 -13.39 32.08 103.15
C ILE A 26 -13.12 32.94 101.92
N MET A 27 -12.50 34.11 102.10
CA MET A 27 -12.22 35.01 100.99
C MET A 27 -11.10 34.48 100.06
N THR A 28 -10.06 33.83 100.59
CA THR A 28 -9.04 33.16 99.77
C THR A 28 -9.65 32.00 98.94
N PHE A 29 -10.56 31.21 99.52
CA PHE A 29 -11.25 30.15 98.79
C PHE A 29 -12.12 30.70 97.66
N ALA A 30 -12.89 31.76 97.92
CA ALA A 30 -13.71 32.44 96.93
C ALA A 30 -12.86 33.03 95.80
N TYR A 31 -11.69 33.58 96.11
CA TYR A 31 -10.77 34.13 95.12
C TYR A 31 -10.22 33.07 94.17
N ILE A 32 -9.73 31.95 94.71
CA ILE A 32 -9.19 30.85 93.90
C ILE A 32 -10.31 30.22 93.05
N GLY A 33 -11.46 29.91 93.66
CA GLY A 33 -12.60 29.32 92.95
C GLY A 33 -13.15 30.23 91.85
N GLY A 34 -13.30 31.52 92.14
CA GLY A 34 -13.80 32.50 91.17
C GLY A 34 -12.83 32.74 90.01
N SER A 35 -11.53 32.76 90.30
CA SER A 35 -10.46 32.86 89.31
C SER A 35 -10.47 31.69 88.32
N ILE A 36 -10.63 30.46 88.81
CA ILE A 36 -10.74 29.26 87.97
C ILE A 36 -11.98 29.36 87.08
N LEU A 37 -13.15 29.72 87.63
CA LEU A 37 -14.39 29.85 86.88
C LEU A 37 -14.33 30.90 85.76
N LEU A 38 -13.63 32.02 85.98
CA LEU A 38 -13.43 33.06 84.96
C LEU A 38 -12.42 32.64 83.88
N LEU A 39 -11.47 31.75 84.18
CA LEU A 39 -10.46 31.28 83.23
C LEU A 39 -10.92 30.05 82.42
N LEU A 40 -11.80 29.23 82.99
CA LEU A 40 -12.27 27.96 82.41
C LEU A 40 -12.86 28.10 80.99
N PRO A 41 -13.78 29.06 80.72
CA PRO A 41 -14.19 29.46 79.36
C PRO A 41 -13.06 29.69 78.36
N THR A 42 -12.04 30.46 78.78
CA THR A 42 -10.94 30.87 77.92
C THR A 42 -10.02 29.69 77.63
N LEU A 43 -9.84 28.81 78.62
CA LEU A 43 -9.04 27.59 78.52
C LEU A 43 -9.68 26.59 77.54
N ILE A 44 -11.01 26.44 77.57
CA ILE A 44 -11.75 25.57 76.64
C ILE A 44 -11.59 26.03 75.18
N VAL A 45 -11.68 27.33 74.93
CA VAL A 45 -11.57 27.84 73.56
C VAL A 45 -10.11 27.82 73.07
N ASN A 46 -9.16 28.31 73.88
CA ASN A 46 -7.78 28.48 73.42
C ASN A 46 -6.91 27.23 73.52
N ILE A 47 -7.09 26.38 74.56
CA ILE A 47 -6.25 25.18 74.76
C ILE A 47 -6.89 23.95 74.12
N LEU A 48 -8.20 23.77 74.31
CA LEU A 48 -8.92 22.61 73.79
C LEU A 48 -9.38 22.78 72.33
N LYS A 49 -9.25 23.99 71.73
CA LYS A 49 -9.61 24.33 70.34
C LYS A 49 -10.99 23.83 69.90
N LYS A 50 -11.90 23.61 70.84
CA LYS A 50 -13.27 23.25 70.53
C LYS A 50 -14.00 24.56 70.30
N GLU A 51 -14.57 24.73 69.12
CA GLU A 51 -15.44 25.84 68.75
C GLU A 51 -16.81 25.26 68.41
N GLY A 52 -17.81 25.52 69.25
CA GLY A 52 -19.14 24.96 69.10
C GLY A 52 -20.19 25.85 69.73
N SER A 53 -21.43 25.78 69.23
CA SER A 53 -22.55 26.59 69.72
C SER A 53 -22.84 26.39 71.21
N TYR A 54 -22.35 25.31 71.82
CA TYR A 54 -22.49 25.02 73.25
C TYR A 54 -21.58 25.89 74.15
N ILE A 55 -20.49 26.46 73.63
CA ILE A 55 -19.50 27.22 74.41
C ILE A 55 -20.13 28.47 75.02
N LYS A 56 -21.04 29.12 74.29
CA LYS A 56 -21.77 30.29 74.80
C LYS A 56 -22.56 29.95 76.07
N TYR A 57 -23.11 28.73 76.16
CA TYR A 57 -23.84 28.28 77.34
C TYR A 57 -22.89 27.97 78.51
N ILE A 58 -21.76 27.30 78.25
CA ILE A 58 -20.73 27.05 79.26
C ILE A 58 -20.24 28.38 79.86
N ASN A 59 -19.98 29.39 79.03
CA ASN A 59 -19.51 30.69 79.50
C ASN A 59 -20.51 31.39 80.41
N VAL A 60 -21.80 31.33 80.07
CA VAL A 60 -22.86 31.90 80.90
C VAL A 60 -22.97 31.14 82.22
N ILE A 61 -22.94 29.81 82.19
CA ILE A 61 -23.01 28.96 83.40
C ILE A 61 -21.83 29.24 84.34
N CYS A 62 -20.60 29.29 83.82
CA CYS A 62 -19.43 29.64 84.62
C CYS A 62 -19.56 31.04 85.25
N ALA A 63 -20.08 32.02 84.50
CA ALA A 63 -20.35 33.35 85.03
C ALA A 63 -21.45 33.35 86.11
N THR A 64 -22.48 32.52 85.98
CA THR A 64 -23.54 32.39 86.99
C THR A 64 -23.03 31.74 88.28
N ILE A 65 -22.24 30.67 88.17
CA ILE A 65 -21.61 30.00 89.32
C ILE A 65 -20.62 30.96 90.00
N PHE A 66 -19.88 31.76 89.21
CA PHE A 66 -19.02 32.82 89.75
C PHE A 66 -19.82 33.82 90.57
N VAL A 67 -20.96 34.29 90.06
CA VAL A 67 -21.85 35.21 90.81
C VAL A 67 -22.38 34.55 92.08
N MET A 68 -22.74 33.27 92.05
CA MET A 68 -23.18 32.51 93.24
C MET A 68 -22.09 32.44 94.32
N LEU A 69 -20.87 32.12 93.92
CA LEU A 69 -19.71 32.04 94.82
C LEU A 69 -19.49 33.40 95.51
N MET A 70 -19.50 34.49 94.73
CA MET A 70 -19.33 35.85 95.26
C MET A 70 -20.47 36.25 96.20
N CYS A 71 -21.70 35.88 95.83
CA CYS A 71 -22.89 36.17 96.62
C CYS A 71 -22.86 35.45 97.98
N THR A 72 -22.24 34.27 98.05
CA THR A 72 -22.12 33.48 99.29
C THR A 72 -21.06 34.07 100.24
N THR A 73 -20.00 34.68 99.70
CA THR A 73 -18.83 35.12 100.49
C THR A 73 -18.85 36.58 100.88
N LEU A 74 -19.37 37.47 100.03
CA LEU A 74 -19.34 38.93 100.22
C LEU A 74 -20.76 39.53 100.39
N THR A 75 -21.78 38.67 100.37
CA THR A 75 -23.19 38.98 100.64
C THR A 75 -23.70 40.27 99.98
N PHE A 76 -23.89 41.35 100.74
CA PHE A 76 -24.51 42.61 100.30
C PHE A 76 -23.57 43.52 99.50
N HIS A 77 -22.25 43.31 99.53
CA HIS A 77 -21.29 44.13 98.79
C HIS A 77 -21.22 43.83 97.28
N VAL A 78 -21.98 42.85 96.79
CA VAL A 78 -21.82 42.25 95.44
C VAL A 78 -22.93 42.64 94.46
N VAL A 79 -23.82 43.58 94.81
CA VAL A 79 -25.03 43.88 94.01
C VAL A 79 -24.73 44.20 92.53
N VAL A 80 -23.64 44.93 92.26
CA VAL A 80 -23.24 45.28 90.88
C VAL A 80 -22.78 44.06 90.06
N LEU A 81 -22.21 43.05 90.72
CA LEU A 81 -21.72 41.84 90.04
C LEU A 81 -22.86 40.92 89.58
N TYR A 82 -24.10 41.11 90.07
CA TYR A 82 -25.25 40.32 89.60
C TYR A 82 -25.51 40.50 88.10
N VAL A 83 -25.13 41.65 87.53
CA VAL A 83 -25.28 41.94 86.10
C VAL A 83 -24.32 41.13 85.23
N TYR A 84 -23.25 40.58 85.81
CA TYR A 84 -22.14 40.01 85.05
C TYR A 84 -22.55 38.85 84.13
N SER A 85 -23.30 37.88 84.66
CA SER A 85 -23.76 36.73 83.87
C SER A 85 -24.71 37.16 82.74
N ILE A 86 -25.59 38.14 83.01
CA ILE A 86 -26.53 38.70 82.03
C ILE A 86 -25.79 39.46 80.92
N ALA A 87 -24.76 40.24 81.28
CA ALA A 87 -23.96 40.99 80.31
C ALA A 87 -23.20 40.05 79.36
N ILE A 88 -22.61 38.97 79.86
CA ILE A 88 -21.95 37.95 79.03
C ILE A 88 -22.94 37.27 78.09
N ALA A 89 -24.13 36.90 78.59
CA ALA A 89 -25.16 36.30 77.75
C ALA A 89 -25.60 37.24 76.61
N SER A 90 -25.64 38.55 76.87
CA SER A 90 -26.10 39.55 75.91
C SER A 90 -25.13 39.78 74.75
N LEU A 91 -23.83 39.51 74.93
CA LEU A 91 -22.84 39.58 73.85
C LEU A 91 -23.08 38.57 72.73
N TYR A 92 -23.80 37.48 73.00
CA TYR A 92 -24.14 36.47 72.00
C TYR A 92 -25.41 36.81 71.20
N PHE A 93 -25.99 37.99 71.42
CA PHE A 93 -27.17 38.50 70.74
C PHE A 93 -28.36 37.52 70.70
N SER A 94 -28.49 36.65 71.71
CA SER A 94 -29.49 35.57 71.75
C SER A 94 -30.50 35.77 72.87
N LYS A 95 -31.74 36.05 72.49
CA LYS A 95 -32.87 36.21 73.44
C LYS A 95 -33.06 34.97 74.32
N LYS A 96 -32.92 33.76 73.76
CA LYS A 96 -33.03 32.50 74.51
C LYS A 96 -31.91 32.37 75.55
N LEU A 97 -30.69 32.74 75.19
CA LEU A 97 -29.55 32.68 76.10
C LEU A 97 -29.69 33.70 77.25
N ASN A 98 -30.17 34.91 76.96
CA ASN A 98 -30.41 35.95 77.97
C ASN A 98 -31.49 35.55 78.98
N ILE A 99 -32.61 34.98 78.53
CA ILE A 99 -33.65 34.48 79.45
C ILE A 99 -33.09 33.38 80.35
N MET A 100 -32.35 32.43 79.77
CA MET A 100 -31.71 31.34 80.50
C MET A 100 -30.73 31.88 81.56
N ALA A 101 -29.84 32.81 81.17
CA ALA A 101 -28.90 33.45 82.07
C ALA A 101 -29.59 34.17 83.23
N THR A 102 -30.72 34.83 82.96
CA THR A 102 -31.51 35.53 83.98
C THR A 102 -32.07 34.56 85.00
N ILE A 103 -32.72 33.49 84.56
CA ILE A 103 -33.29 32.46 85.43
C ILE A 103 -32.20 31.85 86.31
N PHE A 104 -31.09 31.43 85.71
CA PHE A 104 -29.98 30.87 86.46
C PHE A 104 -29.37 31.86 87.44
N THR A 105 -29.23 33.14 87.06
CA THR A 105 -28.66 34.16 87.95
C THR A 105 -29.57 34.44 89.14
N VAL A 106 -30.89 34.51 88.93
CA VAL A 106 -31.86 34.65 90.02
C VAL A 106 -31.76 33.47 90.99
N ILE A 107 -31.72 32.23 90.47
CA ILE A 107 -31.57 31.03 91.29
C ILE A 107 -30.24 31.05 92.05
N SER A 108 -29.13 31.29 91.34
CA SER A 108 -27.79 31.31 91.92
C SER A 108 -27.61 32.39 92.98
N VAL A 109 -28.14 33.60 92.77
CA VAL A 109 -28.12 34.67 93.79
C VAL A 109 -28.97 34.28 94.99
N SER A 110 -30.15 33.67 94.76
CA SER A 110 -31.04 33.22 95.84
C SER A 110 -30.41 32.12 96.69
N VAL A 111 -29.83 31.10 96.06
CA VAL A 111 -29.15 29.99 96.74
C VAL A 111 -27.88 30.47 97.44
N GLY A 112 -27.11 31.36 96.79
CA GLY A 112 -25.91 31.95 97.39
C GLY A 112 -26.21 32.71 98.69
N GLN A 113 -27.34 33.41 98.77
CA GLN A 113 -27.77 34.08 100.00
C GLN A 113 -28.20 33.11 101.11
N ILE A 114 -28.94 32.06 100.76
CA ILE A 114 -29.34 31.04 101.73
C ILE A 114 -28.11 30.32 102.29
N LEU A 115 -27.13 30.01 101.43
CA LEU A 115 -25.85 29.41 101.83
C LEU A 115 -25.03 30.35 102.72
N ALA A 116 -24.97 31.65 102.40
CA ALA A 116 -24.25 32.63 103.21
C ALA A 116 -24.78 32.67 104.65
N HIS A 117 -26.12 32.67 104.80
CA HIS A 117 -26.78 32.67 106.10
C HIS A 117 -26.56 31.34 106.86
N ALA A 118 -26.67 30.19 106.18
CA ALA A 118 -26.48 28.88 106.78
C ALA A 118 -25.03 28.61 107.23
N LEU A 119 -24.04 29.15 106.49
CA LEU A 119 -22.62 28.98 106.77
C LEU A 119 -22.05 30.08 107.68
N GLN A 120 -22.85 31.07 108.10
CA GLN A 120 -22.44 32.23 108.90
C GLN A 120 -21.17 32.93 108.36
N THR A 121 -21.04 33.04 107.04
CA THR A 121 -19.83 33.57 106.38
C THR A 121 -19.58 35.06 106.69
N LEU A 122 -20.67 35.83 106.81
CA LEU A 122 -20.75 37.17 107.38
C LEU A 122 -22.08 37.25 108.14
N PRO A 123 -22.08 37.25 109.48
CA PRO A 123 -23.30 37.40 110.25
C PRO A 123 -23.90 38.79 110.01
N ASP A 124 -25.09 38.83 109.42
CA ASP A 124 -25.87 40.05 109.24
C ASP A 124 -26.95 40.08 110.34
N ASP A 125 -26.75 40.93 111.34
CA ASP A 125 -27.64 41.06 112.50
C ASP A 125 -29.06 41.53 112.12
N ASN A 126 -29.26 42.00 110.89
CA ASN A 126 -30.58 42.40 110.38
C ASN A 126 -31.49 41.21 110.04
N PHE A 127 -30.97 39.98 109.95
CA PHE A 127 -31.74 38.80 109.53
C PHE A 127 -31.53 37.61 110.48
N PRO A 128 -32.06 37.65 111.71
CA PRO A 128 -31.83 36.61 112.71
C PRO A 128 -32.59 35.30 112.43
N VAL A 129 -33.64 35.33 111.59
CA VAL A 129 -34.46 34.16 111.24
C VAL A 129 -34.40 33.93 109.72
N MET A 130 -34.37 32.66 109.28
CA MET A 130 -34.35 32.28 107.86
C MET A 130 -35.50 32.89 107.03
N GLN A 131 -36.65 33.18 107.67
CA GLN A 131 -37.79 33.84 107.02
C GLN A 131 -37.45 35.27 106.58
N ASP A 132 -36.66 36.00 107.36
CA ASP A 132 -36.29 37.39 107.08
C ASP A 132 -35.32 37.49 105.90
N VAL A 133 -34.41 36.51 105.75
CA VAL A 133 -33.49 36.40 104.61
C VAL A 133 -34.26 36.24 103.29
N ILE A 134 -35.31 35.41 103.29
CA ILE A 134 -36.11 35.18 102.08
C ILE A 134 -36.86 36.45 101.68
N VAL A 135 -37.56 37.09 102.63
CA VAL A 135 -38.45 38.22 102.32
C VAL A 135 -37.67 39.50 102.01
N TYR A 136 -36.65 39.83 102.80
CA TYR A 136 -35.98 41.12 102.73
C TYR A 136 -34.66 41.12 101.96
N SER A 137 -34.06 39.95 101.67
CA SER A 137 -32.83 39.86 100.86
C SER A 137 -33.07 39.22 99.49
N VAL A 138 -33.67 38.03 99.43
CA VAL A 138 -33.81 37.27 98.18
C VAL A 138 -34.79 37.95 97.21
N ILE A 139 -36.00 38.34 97.69
CA ILE A 139 -37.04 38.93 96.83
C ILE A 139 -36.58 40.26 96.18
N PRO A 140 -36.05 41.26 96.92
CA PRO A 140 -35.64 42.52 96.30
C PRO A 140 -34.50 42.35 95.28
N ARG A 141 -33.55 41.45 95.54
CA ARG A 141 -32.41 41.22 94.64
C ARG A 141 -32.82 40.46 93.38
N ALA A 142 -33.72 39.48 93.50
CA ALA A 142 -34.32 38.83 92.34
C ALA A 142 -35.01 39.85 91.42
N LEU A 143 -35.74 40.82 91.99
CA LEU A 143 -36.39 41.90 91.24
C LEU A 143 -35.37 42.77 90.50
N VAL A 144 -34.26 43.16 91.16
CA VAL A 144 -33.17 43.94 90.53
C VAL A 144 -32.54 43.17 89.36
N VAL A 145 -32.26 41.87 89.53
CA VAL A 145 -31.69 41.02 88.47
C VAL A 145 -32.64 40.93 87.27
N ILE A 146 -33.94 40.76 87.52
CA ILE A 146 -34.97 40.72 86.47
C ILE A 146 -35.06 42.06 85.73
N ALA A 147 -35.04 43.19 86.45
CA ALA A 147 -35.10 44.52 85.85
C ALA A 147 -33.89 44.78 84.92
N ILE A 148 -32.69 44.44 85.38
CA ILE A 148 -31.46 44.61 84.59
C ILE A 148 -31.45 43.67 83.37
N ALA A 149 -31.89 42.43 83.55
CA ALA A 149 -32.04 41.47 82.45
C ALA A 149 -32.99 41.97 81.36
N ALA A 150 -34.10 42.62 81.74
CA ALA A 150 -35.05 43.19 80.79
C ALA A 150 -34.39 44.27 79.92
N ILE A 151 -33.62 45.19 80.53
CA ILE A 151 -32.91 46.27 79.83
C ILE A 151 -31.89 45.69 78.83
N PHE A 152 -31.05 44.76 79.28
CA PHE A 152 -30.02 44.14 78.44
C PHE A 152 -30.63 43.31 77.30
N THR A 153 -31.74 42.61 77.55
CA THR A 153 -32.45 41.85 76.52
C THR A 153 -33.06 42.77 75.47
N MET A 154 -33.60 43.93 75.87
CA MET A 154 -34.12 44.93 74.93
C MET A 154 -33.02 45.52 74.04
N LEU A 155 -31.87 45.90 74.61
CA LEU A 155 -30.71 46.42 73.88
C LEU A 155 -30.17 45.41 72.87
N CYS A 156 -30.03 44.15 73.29
CA CYS A 156 -29.61 43.03 72.46
C CYS A 156 -30.55 42.80 71.26
N SER A 157 -31.86 42.86 71.47
CA SER A 157 -32.84 42.67 70.39
C SER A 157 -32.77 43.79 69.35
N ARG A 158 -32.57 45.03 69.79
CA ARG A 158 -32.47 46.21 68.90
C ARG A 158 -31.20 46.18 68.06
N THR A 159 -30.08 45.81 68.64
CA THR A 159 -28.78 45.71 67.93
C THR A 159 -28.74 44.54 66.95
N ALA A 160 -29.32 43.38 67.30
CA ALA A 160 -29.42 42.24 66.39
C ALA A 160 -30.24 42.56 65.14
N SER A 161 -31.34 43.32 65.28
CA SER A 161 -32.18 43.74 64.15
C SER A 161 -31.45 44.67 63.18
N LEU A 162 -30.62 45.59 63.69
CA LEU A 162 -29.83 46.49 62.83
C LEU A 162 -28.79 45.73 62.01
N LEU A 163 -28.14 44.74 62.60
CA LEU A 163 -27.14 43.91 61.92
C LEU A 163 -27.76 43.04 60.82
N SER A 164 -28.95 42.46 61.08
CA SER A 164 -29.67 41.62 60.12
C SER A 164 -30.08 42.37 58.85
N ASN A 165 -30.49 43.63 58.97
CA ASN A 165 -30.95 44.43 57.82
C ASN A 165 -29.80 44.82 56.88
N LEU A 166 -28.59 45.02 57.42
CA LEU A 166 -27.40 45.30 56.62
C LEU A 166 -26.93 44.07 55.84
N MET A 167 -27.02 42.88 56.42
CA MET A 167 -26.60 41.64 55.75
C MET A 167 -27.46 41.27 54.54
N GLY A 168 -28.78 41.52 54.59
CA GLY A 168 -29.68 41.16 53.48
C GLY A 168 -29.49 41.98 52.20
N ALA A 169 -29.06 43.24 52.31
CA ALA A 169 -28.85 44.11 51.15
C ALA A 169 -27.58 43.75 50.34
N GLU A 170 -26.54 43.28 51.03
CA GLU A 170 -25.28 42.84 50.41
C GLU A 170 -25.48 41.57 49.57
N GLU A 171 -26.21 40.59 50.11
CA GLU A 171 -26.51 39.31 49.46
C GLU A 171 -27.33 39.49 48.17
N GLN A 172 -28.30 40.40 48.20
CA GLN A 172 -29.15 40.68 47.03
C GLN A 172 -28.36 41.31 45.87
N LYS A 173 -27.38 42.18 46.18
CA LYS A 173 -26.49 42.78 45.17
C LYS A 173 -25.58 41.74 44.51
N GLU A 174 -25.11 40.76 45.27
CA GLU A 174 -24.28 39.68 44.74
C GLU A 174 -25.05 38.77 43.77
N ILE A 175 -26.30 38.41 44.12
CA ILE A 175 -27.16 37.57 43.27
C ILE A 175 -27.46 38.24 41.92
N LEU A 176 -27.78 39.55 41.92
CA LEU A 176 -28.00 40.32 40.70
C LEU A 176 -26.75 40.35 39.80
N GLY A 177 -25.56 40.52 40.38
CA GLY A 177 -24.30 40.46 39.64
C GLY A 177 -24.04 39.07 39.04
N ARG A 178 -24.36 37.99 39.76
CA ARG A 178 -24.27 36.62 39.23
C ARG A 178 -25.27 36.35 38.10
N MET A 179 -26.51 36.87 38.21
CA MET A 179 -27.52 36.75 37.16
C MET A 179 -27.11 37.47 35.87
N GLN A 180 -26.56 38.68 35.97
CA GLN A 180 -26.05 39.41 34.80
C GLN A 180 -24.94 38.64 34.08
N LYS A 181 -23.95 38.13 34.83
CA LYS A 181 -22.88 37.28 34.26
C LYS A 181 -23.42 36.01 33.61
N MET A 182 -24.43 35.39 34.23
CA MET A 182 -25.08 34.20 33.67
C MET A 182 -25.81 34.52 32.36
N GLN A 183 -26.49 35.66 32.28
CA GLN A 183 -27.18 36.09 31.07
C GLN A 183 -26.22 36.46 29.94
N GLU A 184 -25.11 37.12 30.25
CA GLU A 184 -24.03 37.40 29.28
C GLU A 184 -23.44 36.09 28.75
N LYS A 185 -23.13 35.13 29.63
CA LYS A 185 -22.63 33.80 29.24
C LYS A 185 -23.65 32.99 28.43
N ALA A 186 -24.94 33.09 28.77
CA ALA A 186 -26.01 32.44 28.01
C ALA A 186 -26.15 33.02 26.59
N THR A 187 -25.95 34.34 26.45
CA THR A 187 -25.98 35.01 25.14
C THR A 187 -24.77 34.61 24.30
N GLU A 188 -23.58 34.62 24.88
CA GLU A 188 -22.33 34.18 24.22
C GLU A 188 -22.42 32.72 23.74
N THR A 189 -22.93 31.82 24.60
CA THR A 189 -23.13 30.41 24.23
C THR A 189 -24.20 30.22 23.16
N SER A 190 -25.29 31.00 23.19
CA SER A 190 -26.31 30.94 22.15
C SER A 190 -25.79 31.43 20.79
N GLN A 191 -24.94 32.48 20.78
CA GLN A 191 -24.30 32.97 19.56
C GLN A 191 -23.37 31.91 18.97
N ALA A 192 -22.49 31.35 19.80
CA ALA A 192 -21.58 30.27 19.39
C ALA A 192 -22.34 29.04 18.87
N MET A 193 -23.49 28.69 19.48
CA MET A 193 -24.34 27.60 19.01
C MET A 193 -24.92 27.88 17.62
N SER A 194 -25.42 29.10 17.37
CA SER A 194 -25.93 29.48 16.05
C SER A 194 -24.85 29.45 14.98
N GLU A 195 -23.65 29.93 15.28
CA GLU A 195 -22.49 29.86 14.37
C GLU A 195 -22.13 28.41 14.05
N MET A 196 -22.08 27.54 15.07
CA MET A 196 -21.80 26.11 14.89
C MET A 196 -22.87 25.40 14.05
N VAL A 197 -24.15 25.75 14.21
CA VAL A 197 -25.24 25.19 13.39
C VAL A 197 -25.13 25.63 11.93
N ALA A 198 -24.75 26.88 11.68
CA ALA A 198 -24.52 27.37 10.32
C ALA A 198 -23.34 26.65 9.66
N GLU A 199 -22.22 26.49 10.37
CA GLU A 199 -21.04 25.76 9.89
C GLU A 199 -21.35 24.27 9.64
N LEU A 200 -22.10 23.62 10.54
CA LEU A 200 -22.57 22.25 10.34
C LEU A 200 -23.45 22.09 9.09
N SER A 201 -24.31 23.07 8.81
CA SER A 201 -25.14 23.06 7.60
C SER A 201 -24.28 23.13 6.35
N ASP A 202 -23.29 24.02 6.31
CA ASP A 202 -22.38 24.18 5.18
C ASP A 202 -21.53 22.91 4.96
N ILE A 203 -20.98 22.35 6.04
CA ILE A 203 -20.25 21.07 5.99
C ILE A 203 -21.14 19.94 5.46
N THR A 204 -22.41 19.89 5.87
CA THR A 204 -23.36 18.86 5.42
C THR A 204 -23.65 18.99 3.92
N ASP A 205 -23.86 20.20 3.42
CA ASP A 205 -24.07 20.46 2.00
C ASP A 205 -22.84 20.11 1.17
N THR A 206 -21.65 20.50 1.62
CA THR A 206 -20.39 20.17 0.95
C THR A 206 -20.14 18.66 0.95
N SER A 207 -20.50 17.98 2.05
CA SER A 207 -20.43 16.52 2.16
C SER A 207 -21.39 15.82 1.19
N LEU A 208 -22.61 16.34 1.05
CA LEU A 208 -23.61 15.81 0.12
C LEU A 208 -23.14 15.96 -1.34
N GLN A 209 -22.58 17.11 -1.70
CA GLN A 209 -22.00 17.35 -3.02
C GLN A 209 -20.79 16.45 -3.31
N SER A 210 -19.93 16.24 -2.30
CA SER A 210 -18.78 15.35 -2.40
C SER A 210 -19.23 13.90 -2.61
N ASN A 211 -20.22 13.43 -1.85
CA ASN A 211 -20.80 12.09 -2.02
C ASN A 211 -21.43 11.89 -3.41
N GLN A 212 -22.15 12.88 -3.94
CA GLN A 212 -22.68 12.82 -5.31
C GLN A 212 -21.57 12.71 -6.36
N SER A 213 -20.48 13.44 -6.17
CA SER A 213 -19.31 13.37 -7.06
C SER A 213 -18.63 12.00 -6.99
N ILE A 214 -18.52 11.41 -5.80
CA ILE A 214 -18.00 10.05 -5.59
C ILE A 214 -18.87 9.03 -6.33
N VAL A 215 -20.19 9.11 -6.21
CA VAL A 215 -21.12 8.20 -6.92
C VAL A 215 -20.90 8.28 -8.43
N LYS A 216 -20.84 9.50 -8.99
CA LYS A 216 -20.64 9.71 -10.43
C LYS A 216 -19.30 9.17 -10.92
N GLU A 217 -18.22 9.39 -10.19
CA GLU A 217 -16.91 8.85 -10.58
C GLU A 217 -16.84 7.33 -10.40
N THR A 218 -17.55 6.76 -9.42
CA THR A 218 -17.69 5.31 -9.25
C THR A 218 -18.44 4.68 -10.43
N GLU A 219 -19.51 5.31 -10.91
CA GLU A 219 -20.23 4.88 -12.12
C GLU A 219 -19.32 4.90 -13.35
N ARG A 220 -18.54 5.97 -13.54
CA ARG A 220 -17.55 6.04 -14.65
C ARG A 220 -16.49 4.96 -14.53
N LEU A 221 -16.03 4.67 -13.32
CA LEU A 221 -15.06 3.61 -13.05
C LEU A 221 -15.63 2.23 -13.40
N LEU A 222 -16.91 1.97 -13.09
CA LEU A 222 -17.60 0.73 -13.48
C LEU A 222 -17.68 0.56 -14.99
N VAL A 223 -18.03 1.63 -15.72
CA VAL A 223 -18.03 1.62 -17.20
C VAL A 223 -16.64 1.34 -17.74
N GLY A 224 -15.62 2.08 -17.28
CA GLY A 224 -14.24 1.88 -17.73
C GLY A 224 -13.68 0.49 -17.38
N THR A 225 -14.09 -0.09 -16.24
CA THR A 225 -13.71 -1.46 -15.87
C THR A 225 -14.37 -2.49 -16.79
N THR A 226 -15.62 -2.25 -17.21
CA THR A 226 -16.34 -3.12 -18.15
C THR A 226 -15.67 -3.09 -19.53
N GLU A 227 -15.39 -1.89 -20.06
CA GLU A 227 -14.67 -1.71 -21.33
C GLU A 227 -13.27 -2.37 -21.28
N ASN A 228 -12.56 -2.23 -20.16
CA ASN A 228 -11.26 -2.88 -19.97
C ASN A 228 -11.38 -4.41 -19.94
N THR A 229 -12.45 -4.95 -19.35
CA THR A 229 -12.71 -6.39 -19.34
C THR A 229 -12.95 -6.92 -20.76
N GLU A 230 -13.77 -6.23 -21.56
CA GLU A 230 -14.01 -6.58 -22.97
C GLU A 230 -12.74 -6.47 -23.82
N ALA A 231 -11.90 -5.46 -23.56
CA ALA A 231 -10.61 -5.31 -24.22
C ALA A 231 -9.66 -6.48 -23.88
N VAL A 232 -9.60 -6.90 -22.61
CA VAL A 232 -8.80 -8.06 -22.18
C VAL A 232 -9.31 -9.36 -22.81
N GLU A 233 -10.62 -9.56 -22.91
CA GLU A 233 -11.21 -10.72 -23.59
C GLU A 233 -10.83 -10.74 -25.09
N THR A 234 -10.91 -9.60 -25.75
CA THR A 234 -10.46 -9.44 -27.15
C THR A 234 -8.98 -9.77 -27.31
N VAL A 235 -8.13 -9.31 -26.38
CA VAL A 235 -6.69 -9.62 -26.39
C VAL A 235 -6.47 -11.12 -26.20
N ASN A 236 -7.17 -11.78 -25.28
CA ASN A 236 -7.06 -13.23 -25.08
C ASN A 236 -7.46 -14.01 -26.34
N ASN A 237 -8.56 -13.63 -26.99
CA ASN A 237 -8.97 -14.26 -28.25
C ASN A 237 -7.91 -14.06 -29.35
N ARG A 238 -7.28 -12.88 -29.42
CA ARG A 238 -6.17 -12.65 -30.36
C ARG A 238 -4.94 -13.50 -30.04
N ILE A 239 -4.60 -13.65 -28.75
CA ILE A 239 -3.50 -14.51 -28.32
C ILE A 239 -3.76 -15.96 -28.74
N GLN A 240 -4.98 -16.48 -28.56
CA GLN A 240 -5.33 -17.83 -29.02
C GLN A 240 -5.15 -17.99 -30.53
N ASN A 241 -5.64 -17.04 -31.34
CA ASN A 241 -5.42 -17.06 -32.79
C ASN A 241 -3.93 -17.04 -33.15
N ILE A 242 -3.12 -16.25 -32.44
CA ILE A 242 -1.66 -16.22 -32.65
C ILE A 242 -1.04 -17.58 -32.31
N THR A 243 -1.47 -18.23 -31.23
CA THR A 243 -0.99 -19.57 -30.86
C THR A 243 -1.30 -20.60 -31.95
N GLU A 244 -2.52 -20.63 -32.48
CA GLU A 244 -2.90 -21.50 -33.59
C GLU A 244 -2.04 -21.22 -34.84
N GLN A 245 -1.84 -19.95 -35.20
CA GLN A 245 -0.97 -19.58 -36.32
C GLN A 245 0.50 -19.98 -36.12
N LEU A 246 0.99 -19.99 -34.88
CA LEU A 246 2.35 -20.44 -34.57
C LEU A 246 2.49 -21.97 -34.69
N GLU A 247 1.44 -22.73 -34.36
CA GLU A 247 1.41 -24.17 -34.60
C GLU A 247 1.41 -24.49 -36.10
N ASP A 248 0.59 -23.80 -36.89
CA ASP A 248 0.58 -23.92 -38.35
C ASP A 248 1.94 -23.56 -38.97
N LEU A 249 2.57 -22.48 -38.47
CA LEU A 249 3.91 -22.06 -38.91
C LEU A 249 4.97 -23.11 -38.57
N SER A 250 4.86 -23.74 -37.39
CA SER A 250 5.77 -24.83 -36.99
C SER A 250 5.61 -26.05 -37.89
N GLU A 251 4.38 -26.45 -38.22
CA GLU A 251 4.12 -27.54 -39.15
C GLU A 251 4.65 -27.21 -40.56
N MET A 252 4.45 -25.97 -41.02
CA MET A 252 4.96 -25.51 -42.31
C MET A 252 6.49 -25.54 -42.35
N ASN A 253 7.18 -25.12 -41.29
CA ASN A 253 8.62 -25.21 -41.20
C ASN A 253 9.12 -26.67 -41.24
N HIS A 254 8.44 -27.58 -40.56
CA HIS A 254 8.75 -29.02 -40.65
C HIS A 254 8.55 -29.57 -42.07
N LYS A 255 7.48 -29.16 -42.77
CA LYS A 255 7.26 -29.54 -44.18
C LYS A 255 8.34 -28.98 -45.09
N THR A 256 8.75 -27.73 -44.89
CA THR A 256 9.83 -27.09 -45.65
C THR A 256 11.16 -27.82 -45.44
N ALA A 257 11.53 -28.16 -44.19
CA ALA A 257 12.73 -28.92 -43.91
C ALA A 257 12.74 -30.29 -44.64
N ASN A 258 11.64 -31.04 -44.54
CA ASN A 258 11.49 -32.32 -45.26
C ASN A 258 11.56 -32.16 -46.79
N LEU A 259 11.04 -31.05 -47.33
CA LEU A 259 11.14 -30.74 -48.76
C LEU A 259 12.59 -30.45 -49.16
N THR A 260 13.33 -29.70 -48.34
CA THR A 260 14.74 -29.39 -48.55
C THR A 260 15.60 -30.65 -48.57
N ASP A 261 15.37 -31.59 -47.64
CA ASP A 261 16.06 -32.90 -47.62
C ASP A 261 15.80 -33.69 -48.91
N ARG A 262 14.54 -33.73 -49.36
CA ARG A 262 14.16 -34.38 -50.63
C ARG A 262 14.77 -33.69 -51.84
N ILE A 263 14.95 -32.37 -51.82
CA ILE A 263 15.62 -31.65 -52.90
C ILE A 263 17.10 -32.07 -52.96
N GLU A 264 17.77 -32.20 -51.82
CA GLU A 264 19.16 -32.66 -51.74
C GLU A 264 19.32 -34.07 -52.32
N GLU A 265 18.45 -35.00 -51.95
CA GLU A 265 18.44 -36.36 -52.51
C GLU A 265 18.28 -36.35 -54.04
N ASN A 266 17.32 -35.58 -54.56
CA ASN A 266 17.07 -35.48 -56.02
C ASN A 266 18.23 -34.81 -56.76
N ILE A 267 18.90 -33.84 -56.15
CA ILE A 267 20.10 -33.20 -56.70
C ILE A 267 21.23 -34.22 -56.80
N GLN A 268 21.45 -35.01 -55.76
CA GLN A 268 22.50 -36.03 -55.74
C GLN A 268 22.23 -37.11 -56.81
N GLU A 269 20.98 -37.55 -56.96
CA GLU A 269 20.58 -38.47 -58.04
C GLU A 269 20.83 -37.86 -59.42
N ASN A 270 20.43 -36.60 -59.64
CA ASN A 270 20.65 -35.91 -60.91
C ASN A 270 22.15 -35.80 -61.24
N GLN A 271 22.98 -35.42 -60.28
CA GLN A 271 24.44 -35.36 -60.49
C GLN A 271 25.00 -36.72 -60.93
N ASN A 272 24.55 -37.82 -60.34
CA ASN A 272 24.95 -39.17 -60.75
C ASN A 272 24.54 -39.47 -62.21
N ARG A 273 23.28 -39.18 -62.57
CA ARG A 273 22.77 -39.37 -63.94
C ARG A 273 23.50 -38.51 -64.97
N MET A 274 23.90 -37.30 -64.59
CA MET A 274 24.67 -36.40 -65.46
C MET A 274 26.11 -36.87 -65.66
N ASN A 275 26.74 -37.41 -64.62
CA ASN A 275 28.06 -38.03 -64.73
C ASN A 275 28.01 -39.24 -65.68
N GLU A 276 26.98 -40.08 -65.55
CA GLU A 276 26.75 -41.21 -66.46
C GLU A 276 26.54 -40.75 -67.91
N ALA A 277 25.70 -39.73 -68.13
CA ALA A 277 25.48 -39.16 -69.46
C ALA A 277 26.77 -38.60 -70.09
N THR A 278 27.63 -37.96 -69.27
CA THR A 278 28.94 -37.47 -69.71
C THR A 278 29.85 -38.62 -70.13
N ALA A 279 29.90 -39.69 -69.34
CA ALA A 279 30.68 -40.89 -69.67
C ALA A 279 30.19 -41.55 -70.98
N ASN A 280 28.88 -41.63 -71.17
CA ASN A 280 28.28 -42.18 -72.39
C ASN A 280 28.61 -41.31 -73.62
N MET A 281 28.57 -39.98 -73.52
CA MET A 281 28.96 -39.10 -74.62
C MET A 281 30.45 -39.20 -74.96
N ALA A 282 31.31 -39.34 -73.95
CA ALA A 282 32.73 -39.59 -74.16
C ALA A 282 32.98 -40.92 -74.90
N ALA A 283 32.24 -41.98 -74.53
CA ALA A 283 32.30 -43.27 -75.21
C ALA A 283 31.82 -43.16 -76.67
N ILE A 284 30.70 -42.47 -76.94
CA ILE A 284 30.20 -42.22 -78.30
C ILE A 284 31.24 -41.46 -79.14
N ASN A 285 31.85 -40.40 -78.59
CA ASN A 285 32.86 -39.63 -79.29
C ASN A 285 34.08 -40.49 -79.65
N LYS A 286 34.53 -41.35 -78.72
CA LYS A 286 35.61 -42.30 -78.96
C LYS A 286 35.26 -43.30 -80.07
N SER A 287 34.11 -43.98 -79.97
CA SER A 287 33.68 -44.95 -80.98
C SER A 287 33.44 -44.32 -82.35
N THR A 288 32.97 -43.07 -82.39
CA THR A 288 32.84 -42.30 -83.65
C THR A 288 34.21 -42.02 -84.27
N GLY A 289 35.21 -41.68 -83.45
CA GLY A 289 36.59 -41.50 -83.89
C GLY A 289 37.20 -42.79 -84.47
N GLU A 290 37.05 -43.92 -83.78
CA GLU A 290 37.50 -45.23 -84.26
C GLU A 290 36.82 -45.61 -85.59
N CYS A 291 35.52 -45.36 -85.72
CA CYS A 291 34.78 -45.64 -86.95
C CYS A 291 35.25 -44.75 -88.11
N LYS A 292 35.59 -43.48 -87.83
CA LYS A 292 36.16 -42.55 -88.82
C LYS A 292 37.49 -43.06 -89.37
N GLU A 293 38.37 -43.55 -88.51
CA GLU A 293 39.65 -44.13 -88.91
C GLU A 293 39.45 -45.35 -89.84
N ILE A 294 38.56 -46.27 -89.45
CA ILE A 294 38.25 -47.49 -90.24
C ILE A 294 37.70 -47.12 -91.62
N ILE A 295 36.73 -46.20 -91.70
CA ILE A 295 36.13 -45.80 -92.97
C ILE A 295 37.13 -45.03 -93.84
N THR A 296 38.00 -44.22 -93.23
CA THR A 296 39.07 -43.52 -93.97
C THR A 296 40.02 -44.51 -94.61
N SER A 297 40.45 -45.53 -93.85
CA SER A 297 41.27 -46.64 -94.36
C SER A 297 40.58 -47.38 -95.52
N LEU A 298 39.29 -47.68 -95.39
CA LEU A 298 38.50 -48.32 -96.45
C LEU A 298 38.43 -47.45 -97.73
N GLY A 299 38.33 -46.13 -97.57
CA GLY A 299 38.37 -45.18 -98.68
C GLY A 299 39.73 -45.15 -99.39
N GLU A 300 40.83 -45.26 -98.64
CA GLU A 300 42.19 -45.37 -99.20
C GLU A 300 42.41 -46.70 -99.93
N GLU A 301 42.03 -47.82 -99.32
CA GLU A 301 42.09 -49.15 -99.95
C GLU A 301 41.24 -49.21 -101.23
N SER A 302 40.06 -48.58 -101.23
CA SER A 302 39.21 -48.50 -102.42
C SER A 302 39.84 -47.68 -103.54
N LYS A 303 40.59 -46.60 -103.22
CA LYS A 303 41.36 -45.83 -104.21
C LYS A 303 42.51 -46.64 -104.80
N GLU A 304 43.15 -47.50 -104.00
CA GLU A 304 44.17 -48.43 -104.50
C GLU A 304 43.57 -49.43 -105.50
N ILE A 305 42.37 -49.96 -105.21
CA ILE A 305 41.64 -50.85 -106.13
C ILE A 305 41.32 -50.15 -107.46
N ILE A 306 40.98 -48.86 -107.46
CA ILE A 306 40.80 -48.09 -108.71
C ILE A 306 42.08 -48.06 -109.55
N GLY A 307 43.25 -47.93 -108.91
CA GLY A 307 44.55 -48.03 -109.59
C GLY A 307 44.79 -49.41 -110.24
N ILE A 308 44.40 -50.48 -109.55
CA ILE A 308 44.44 -51.85 -110.09
C ILE A 308 43.48 -51.99 -111.27
N VAL A 309 42.25 -51.49 -111.16
CA VAL A 309 41.24 -51.48 -112.24
C VAL A 309 41.79 -50.78 -113.49
N HIS A 310 42.46 -49.63 -113.34
CA HIS A 310 43.10 -48.93 -114.47
C HIS A 310 44.18 -49.81 -115.12
N THR A 311 45.03 -50.44 -114.31
CA THR A 311 46.09 -51.32 -114.79
C THR A 311 45.54 -52.51 -115.57
N ILE A 312 44.47 -53.17 -115.08
CA ILE A 312 43.84 -54.30 -115.77
C ILE A 312 43.15 -53.83 -117.06
N THR A 313 42.55 -52.64 -117.06
CA THR A 313 41.97 -52.03 -118.27
C THR A 313 43.03 -51.81 -119.33
N ASP A 314 44.20 -51.28 -118.95
CA ASP A 314 45.34 -51.09 -119.86
C ASP A 314 45.85 -52.43 -120.41
N ILE A 315 46.00 -53.44 -119.56
CA ILE A 315 46.40 -54.81 -119.97
C ILE A 315 45.37 -55.40 -120.94
N SER A 316 44.07 -55.24 -120.67
CA SER A 316 43.00 -55.74 -121.53
C SER A 316 43.01 -55.05 -122.89
N ASN A 317 43.19 -53.72 -122.92
CA ASN A 317 43.35 -52.96 -124.17
C ASN A 317 44.59 -53.40 -124.95
N GLN A 318 45.73 -53.60 -124.29
CA GLN A 318 46.95 -54.08 -124.92
C GLN A 318 46.78 -55.51 -125.47
N THR A 319 46.12 -56.38 -124.71
CA THR A 319 45.81 -57.76 -125.12
C THR A 319 44.86 -57.77 -126.33
N ASN A 320 43.86 -56.89 -126.35
CA ASN A 320 42.96 -56.70 -127.48
C ASN A 320 43.73 -56.26 -128.74
N ILE A 321 44.68 -55.32 -128.62
CA ILE A 321 45.54 -54.88 -129.73
C ILE A 321 46.45 -56.02 -130.21
N LEU A 322 47.04 -56.79 -129.29
CA LEU A 322 47.88 -57.95 -129.63
C LEU A 322 47.08 -59.04 -130.35
N ALA A 323 45.87 -59.33 -129.86
CA ALA A 323 44.95 -60.28 -130.48
C ALA A 323 44.51 -59.83 -131.88
N LEU A 324 44.20 -58.54 -132.05
CA LEU A 324 43.89 -57.96 -133.35
C LEU A 324 45.07 -58.10 -134.33
N ASN A 325 46.29 -57.78 -133.89
CA ASN A 325 47.50 -57.94 -134.71
C ASN A 325 47.74 -59.42 -135.08
N ALA A 326 47.51 -60.35 -134.14
CA ALA A 326 47.60 -61.78 -134.41
C ALA A 326 46.53 -62.26 -135.39
N SER A 327 45.30 -61.74 -135.30
CA SER A 327 44.22 -62.04 -136.24
C SER A 327 44.53 -61.53 -137.64
N ILE A 328 45.13 -60.33 -137.77
CA ILE A 328 45.59 -59.77 -139.05
C ILE A 328 46.68 -60.65 -139.67
N GLU A 329 47.69 -61.05 -138.89
CA GLU A 329 48.79 -61.88 -139.39
C GLU A 329 48.33 -63.31 -139.72
N ALA A 330 47.39 -63.85 -138.96
CA ALA A 330 46.73 -65.13 -139.26
C ALA A 330 45.93 -65.08 -140.57
N ALA A 331 45.21 -63.98 -140.84
CA ALA A 331 44.54 -63.75 -142.12
C ALA A 331 45.54 -63.62 -143.29
N ARG A 332 46.71 -63.03 -143.03
CA ARG A 332 47.80 -62.86 -144.00
C ARG A 332 48.47 -64.19 -144.39
N ALA A 333 48.52 -65.16 -143.49
CA ALA A 333 49.05 -66.51 -143.73
C ALA A 333 48.10 -67.45 -144.50
N GLY A 334 46.88 -66.99 -144.87
CA GLY A 334 45.93 -67.74 -145.68
C GLY A 334 45.43 -69.03 -145.02
N GLU A 335 45.35 -70.13 -145.79
CA GLU A 335 44.83 -71.44 -145.31
C GLU A 335 45.63 -72.01 -144.12
N HIS A 336 46.95 -71.72 -144.02
CA HIS A 336 47.80 -72.19 -142.93
C HIS A 336 47.58 -71.42 -141.61
N GLY A 337 47.00 -70.21 -141.65
CA GLY A 337 46.75 -69.37 -140.48
C GLY A 337 45.37 -69.54 -139.85
N ARG A 338 44.50 -70.37 -140.44
CA ARG A 338 43.07 -70.45 -140.09
C ARG A 338 42.80 -70.86 -138.64
N GLY A 339 43.60 -71.77 -138.08
CA GLY A 339 43.52 -72.15 -136.66
C GLY A 339 44.00 -71.04 -135.71
N PHE A 340 45.01 -70.27 -136.10
CA PHE A 340 45.50 -69.12 -135.33
C PHE A 340 44.52 -67.94 -135.37
N ALA A 341 43.79 -67.75 -136.47
CA ALA A 341 42.76 -66.71 -136.59
C ALA A 341 41.62 -66.93 -135.58
N VAL A 342 41.14 -68.17 -135.42
CA VAL A 342 40.10 -68.51 -134.43
C VAL A 342 40.56 -68.26 -133.00
N VAL A 343 41.81 -68.61 -132.68
CA VAL A 343 42.38 -68.35 -131.35
C VAL A 343 42.53 -66.84 -131.11
N ALA A 344 42.97 -66.07 -132.10
CA ALA A 344 43.12 -64.63 -132.00
C ALA A 344 41.76 -63.92 -131.79
N GLU A 345 40.71 -64.34 -132.49
CA GLU A 345 39.34 -63.83 -132.32
C GLU A 345 38.78 -64.15 -130.92
N GLU A 346 39.03 -65.35 -130.40
CA GLU A 346 38.61 -65.72 -129.04
C GLU A 346 39.37 -64.91 -127.97
N ILE A 347 40.70 -64.71 -128.12
CA ILE A 347 41.48 -63.83 -127.22
C ILE A 347 40.95 -62.40 -127.27
N GLN A 348 40.60 -61.89 -128.46
CA GLN A 348 40.04 -60.55 -128.63
C GLN A 348 38.72 -60.41 -127.86
N LYS A 349 37.83 -61.40 -127.97
CA LYS A 349 36.56 -61.45 -127.26
C LYS A 349 36.75 -61.53 -125.74
N LEU A 350 37.69 -62.35 -125.25
CA LEU A 350 38.04 -62.42 -123.83
C LEU A 350 38.59 -61.08 -123.31
N ALA A 351 39.41 -60.39 -124.09
CA ALA A 351 39.96 -59.08 -123.73
C ALA A 351 38.85 -58.01 -123.61
N GLU A 352 37.90 -57.98 -124.54
CA GLU A 352 36.74 -57.07 -124.47
C GLU A 352 35.82 -57.40 -123.29
N GLN A 353 35.55 -58.69 -123.05
CA GLN A 353 34.78 -59.13 -121.87
C GLN A 353 35.47 -58.76 -120.55
N THR A 354 36.79 -58.90 -120.49
CA THR A 354 37.60 -58.52 -119.32
C THR A 354 37.51 -57.02 -119.10
N LYS A 355 37.63 -56.21 -120.15
CA LYS A 355 37.47 -54.75 -120.09
C LYS A 355 36.11 -54.36 -119.54
N THR A 356 35.01 -54.88 -120.09
CA THR A 356 33.66 -54.57 -119.61
C THR A 356 33.46 -54.99 -118.14
N ALA A 357 33.98 -56.15 -117.74
CA ALA A 357 33.89 -56.60 -116.35
C ALA A 357 34.67 -55.68 -115.40
N VAL A 358 35.85 -55.23 -115.80
CA VAL A 358 36.73 -54.34 -115.03
C VAL A 358 36.15 -52.92 -114.95
N GLU A 359 35.52 -52.41 -116.01
CA GLU A 359 34.78 -51.15 -115.98
C GLU A 359 33.62 -51.20 -114.98
N ASN A 360 32.87 -52.31 -114.94
CA ASN A 360 31.81 -52.50 -113.94
C ASN A 360 32.36 -52.54 -112.50
N ILE A 361 33.51 -53.20 -112.27
CA ILE A 361 34.19 -53.17 -110.96
C ILE A 361 34.59 -51.73 -110.62
N GLY A 362 35.15 -50.99 -111.58
CA GLY A 362 35.52 -49.58 -111.39
C GLY A 362 34.34 -48.70 -110.96
N ASN A 363 33.17 -48.91 -111.56
CA ASN A 363 31.95 -48.20 -111.17
C ASN A 363 31.53 -48.51 -109.72
N ILE A 364 31.54 -49.78 -109.32
CA ILE A 364 31.21 -50.20 -107.95
C ILE A 364 32.20 -49.60 -106.95
N VAL A 365 33.50 -49.66 -107.24
CA VAL A 365 34.53 -49.15 -106.33
C VAL A 365 34.48 -47.62 -106.22
N ASN A 366 34.19 -46.91 -107.31
CA ASN A 366 33.93 -45.46 -107.26
C ASN A 366 32.72 -45.12 -106.37
N GLU A 367 31.66 -45.93 -106.41
CA GLU A 367 30.52 -45.77 -105.52
C GLU A 367 30.89 -46.03 -104.05
N VAL A 368 31.74 -47.03 -103.78
CA VAL A 368 32.28 -47.28 -102.44
C VAL A 368 33.09 -46.08 -101.94
N VAL A 369 34.01 -45.53 -102.74
CA VAL A 369 34.78 -44.34 -102.38
C VAL A 369 33.85 -43.18 -102.01
N LYS A 370 32.86 -42.88 -102.86
CA LYS A 370 31.88 -41.84 -102.58
C LYS A 370 31.10 -42.09 -101.28
N ASN A 371 30.66 -43.33 -101.04
CA ASN A 371 29.94 -43.69 -99.81
C ASN A 371 30.83 -43.57 -98.57
N THR A 372 32.12 -43.91 -98.67
CA THR A 372 33.07 -43.72 -97.56
C THR A 372 33.31 -42.25 -97.26
N GLU A 373 33.44 -41.37 -98.27
CA GLU A 373 33.57 -39.92 -98.07
C GLU A 373 32.33 -39.34 -97.38
N HIS A 374 31.14 -39.75 -97.80
CA HIS A 374 29.89 -39.35 -97.15
C HIS A 374 29.82 -39.83 -95.69
N ALA A 375 30.26 -41.06 -95.42
CA ALA A 375 30.26 -41.61 -94.07
C ALA A 375 31.27 -40.88 -93.15
N VAL A 376 32.43 -40.47 -93.66
CA VAL A 376 33.38 -39.63 -92.90
C VAL A 376 32.75 -38.30 -92.50
N ILE A 377 32.04 -37.61 -93.41
CA ILE A 377 31.34 -36.36 -93.10
C ILE A 377 30.28 -36.57 -92.02
N ALA A 378 29.50 -37.65 -92.10
CA ALA A 378 28.49 -37.99 -91.11
C ALA A 378 29.11 -38.28 -89.72
N MET A 379 30.30 -38.88 -89.69
CA MET A 379 31.04 -39.11 -88.44
C MET A 379 31.60 -37.83 -87.84
N GLU A 380 32.10 -36.90 -88.65
CA GLU A 380 32.52 -35.58 -88.17
C GLU A 380 31.36 -34.83 -87.52
N GLN A 381 30.18 -34.83 -88.18
CA GLN A 381 28.97 -34.26 -87.60
C GLN A 381 28.56 -34.95 -86.30
N SER A 382 28.67 -36.28 -86.24
CA SER A 382 28.35 -37.06 -85.04
C SER A 382 29.29 -36.73 -83.88
N ALA A 383 30.59 -36.55 -84.15
CA ALA A 383 31.58 -36.13 -83.15
C ALA A 383 31.29 -34.71 -82.64
N THR A 384 30.95 -33.77 -83.53
CA THR A 384 30.51 -32.42 -83.14
C THR A 384 29.25 -32.47 -82.26
N ASN A 385 28.26 -33.29 -82.61
CA ASN A 385 27.04 -33.45 -81.82
C ASN A 385 27.31 -34.04 -80.43
N ALA A 386 28.20 -35.04 -80.34
CA ALA A 386 28.62 -35.61 -79.06
C ALA A 386 29.34 -34.56 -78.19
N HIS A 387 30.20 -33.73 -78.79
CA HIS A 387 30.87 -32.64 -78.10
C HIS A 387 29.88 -31.59 -77.55
N ASN A 388 28.95 -31.13 -78.37
CA ASN A 388 27.90 -30.19 -77.96
C ASN A 388 27.00 -30.79 -76.86
N GLY A 389 26.76 -32.10 -76.92
CA GLY A 389 26.07 -32.85 -75.86
C GLY A 389 26.82 -32.81 -74.53
N MET A 390 28.14 -33.05 -74.55
CA MET A 390 28.98 -32.93 -73.34
C MET A 390 28.97 -31.52 -72.76
N GLU A 391 29.06 -30.48 -73.60
CA GLU A 391 29.01 -29.09 -73.13
C GLU A 391 27.66 -28.76 -72.47
N SER A 392 26.57 -29.22 -73.06
CA SER A 392 25.21 -29.02 -72.53
C SER A 392 25.02 -29.71 -71.18
N ILE A 393 25.53 -30.94 -71.03
CA ILE A 393 25.51 -31.65 -69.74
C ILE A 393 26.38 -30.91 -68.71
N SER A 394 27.56 -30.41 -69.10
CA SER A 394 28.42 -29.63 -68.20
C SER A 394 27.72 -28.38 -67.65
N LYS A 395 27.06 -27.60 -68.52
CA LYS A 395 26.28 -26.41 -68.13
C LYS A 395 25.14 -26.75 -67.17
N ALA A 396 24.41 -27.84 -67.43
CA ALA A 396 23.36 -28.29 -66.52
C ALA A 396 23.93 -28.78 -65.16
N ASN A 397 25.16 -29.29 -65.13
CA ASN A 397 25.82 -29.71 -63.89
C ASN A 397 26.21 -28.49 -63.04
N GLU A 398 26.70 -27.43 -63.70
CA GLU A 398 26.96 -26.14 -63.05
C GLU A 398 25.68 -25.52 -62.48
N SER A 399 24.57 -25.54 -63.24
CA SER A 399 23.27 -25.08 -62.73
C SER A 399 22.80 -25.89 -61.51
N THR A 400 23.00 -27.21 -61.51
CA THR A 400 22.65 -28.07 -60.38
C THR A 400 23.48 -27.75 -59.14
N LYS A 401 24.76 -27.38 -59.30
CA LYS A 401 25.60 -26.90 -58.19
C LYS A 401 25.07 -25.60 -57.58
N LEU A 402 24.59 -24.67 -58.40
CA LEU A 402 23.97 -23.43 -57.90
C LEU A 402 22.71 -23.73 -57.08
N ILE A 403 21.85 -24.65 -57.55
CA ILE A 403 20.68 -25.09 -56.79
C ILE A 403 21.10 -25.71 -55.47
N THR A 404 22.18 -26.51 -55.46
CA THR A 404 22.72 -27.11 -54.23
C THR A 404 23.13 -26.03 -53.23
N SER A 405 23.87 -25.00 -53.67
CA SER A 405 24.27 -23.90 -52.78
C SER A 405 23.08 -23.12 -52.24
N SER A 406 22.06 -22.85 -53.06
CA SER A 406 20.84 -22.17 -52.60
C SER A 406 20.03 -23.04 -51.63
N ASN A 407 20.06 -24.37 -51.79
CA ASN A 407 19.40 -25.30 -50.88
C ASN A 407 20.06 -25.28 -49.49
N ILE A 408 21.39 -25.21 -49.44
CA ILE A 408 22.15 -25.11 -48.19
C ILE A 408 21.87 -23.79 -47.46
N GLU A 409 21.62 -22.69 -48.18
CA GLU A 409 21.24 -21.41 -47.55
C GLU A 409 19.82 -21.41 -46.96
N LEU A 410 18.95 -22.35 -47.38
CA LEU A 410 17.57 -22.48 -46.90
C LEU A 410 17.43 -23.32 -45.62
N THR A 411 18.41 -24.19 -45.34
CA THR A 411 18.59 -24.97 -44.10
C THR A 411 19.45 -24.25 -43.09
#